data_AF-A0A7G2M5X2-F1
#
_entry.id   AF-A0A7G2M5X2-F1
#
_cell.length_a   1.000
_cell.length_b   1.000
_cell.length_c   1.000
_cell.angle_alpha   90.00
_cell.angle_beta   90.00
_cell.angle_gamma   90.00
#
_symmetry.space_group_name_H-M   'P 1'
#
loop_
_entity.id
_entity.type
_entity.pdbx_description
1 polymer ?
#
loop_
_entity_poly.entity_id
_entity_poly.type
_entity_poly.pdbx_seq_one_letter_code
_entity_poly.pdbx_strand_id
1 'polypeptide(L)'
;MRLTDAIFARMVVDVRSILAALPSEQKADLDGEFLTAIAEQPNEILKCAMYLFLGYLDGATQFAQSCGGGGSDNSLPWGRKEDENDRRFAYRCMMQAHRMMKPSHPKRGLGGR
;
A
#
# COMPACT_ATOMS: atom_id res chain seq x y z
N MET A 1 -0.13 23.30 -0.46
CA MET A 1 0.29 21.87 -0.32
C MET A 1 0.21 21.48 1.14
N ARG A 2 -0.34 20.30 1.48
CA ARG A 2 -0.33 19.81 2.88
C ARG A 2 1.08 19.28 3.21
N LEU A 3 1.48 19.35 4.49
CA LEU A 3 2.79 18.85 4.96
C LEU A 3 3.01 17.39 4.56
N THR A 4 1.95 16.59 4.63
CA THR A 4 1.95 15.19 4.21
C THR A 4 2.30 15.03 2.73
N ASP A 5 1.85 15.91 1.84
CA ASP A 5 2.13 15.80 0.40
C ASP A 5 3.60 16.09 0.08
N ALA A 6 4.22 17.06 0.78
CA ALA A 6 5.63 17.40 0.60
C ALA A 6 6.57 16.31 1.14
N ILE A 7 6.28 15.78 2.34
CA ILE A 7 7.02 14.65 2.92
C ILE A 7 6.84 13.41 2.04
N PHE A 8 5.63 13.18 1.54
CA PHE A 8 5.32 12.05 0.69
C PHE A 8 6.11 12.05 -0.61
N ALA A 9 6.14 13.18 -1.31
CA ALA A 9 6.88 13.32 -2.56
C ALA A 9 8.38 12.97 -2.38
N ARG A 10 8.98 13.39 -1.25
CA ARG A 10 10.37 13.06 -0.94
C ARG A 10 10.57 11.59 -0.59
N MET A 11 9.74 11.04 0.29
CA MET A 11 9.84 9.64 0.71
C MET A 11 9.67 8.66 -0.45
N VAL A 12 8.79 8.96 -1.41
CA VAL A 12 8.65 8.16 -2.64
C VAL A 12 9.96 8.08 -3.43
N VAL A 13 10.64 9.21 -3.59
CA VAL A 13 11.93 9.27 -4.30
C VAL A 13 12.98 8.45 -3.57
N ASP A 14 13.03 8.56 -2.25
CA ASP A 14 13.98 7.82 -1.41
C ASP A 14 13.69 6.31 -1.45
N VAL A 15 12.42 5.88 -1.34
CA VAL A 15 12.03 4.46 -1.40
C VAL A 15 12.31 3.84 -2.78
N ARG A 16 12.02 4.55 -3.88
CA ARG A 16 12.35 4.07 -5.23
C ARG A 16 13.86 3.84 -5.39
N SER A 17 14.67 4.74 -4.83
CA SER A 17 16.12 4.63 -4.87
C SER A 17 16.62 3.44 -4.03
N ILE A 18 16.03 3.22 -2.84
CA ILE A 18 16.33 2.08 -1.96
C ILE A 18 15.96 0.76 -2.64
N LEU A 19 14.76 0.66 -3.24
CA LEU A 19 14.29 -0.54 -3.95
C LEU A 19 15.18 -0.87 -5.15
N ALA A 20 15.62 0.15 -5.90
CA ALA A 20 16.55 -0.03 -7.01
C ALA A 20 17.89 -0.61 -6.51
N ALA A 21 18.39 -0.11 -5.38
CA ALA A 21 19.66 -0.51 -4.78
C ALA A 21 19.62 -1.84 -4.01
N LEU A 22 18.44 -2.43 -3.75
CA LEU A 22 18.34 -3.70 -3.01
C LEU A 22 19.03 -4.86 -3.77
N PRO A 23 19.90 -5.63 -3.11
CA PRO A 23 20.43 -6.91 -3.58
C PRO A 23 19.33 -7.90 -3.96
N SER A 24 19.62 -8.78 -4.92
CA SER A 24 18.68 -9.78 -5.46
C SER A 24 18.17 -10.77 -4.40
N GLU A 25 18.99 -11.15 -3.42
CA GLU A 25 18.58 -12.04 -2.31
C GLU A 25 17.51 -11.40 -1.41
N GLN A 26 17.63 -10.10 -1.14
CA GLN A 26 16.66 -9.36 -0.32
C GLN A 26 15.40 -8.98 -1.11
N LYS A 27 15.51 -8.88 -2.44
CA LYS A 27 14.37 -8.79 -3.35
C LYS A 27 13.60 -10.11 -3.43
N ALA A 28 14.27 -11.26 -3.27
CA ALA A 28 13.63 -12.58 -3.35
C ALA A 28 12.70 -12.87 -2.15
N ASP A 29 12.96 -12.24 -0.99
CA ASP A 29 12.07 -12.29 0.18
C ASP A 29 10.78 -11.47 0.00
N LEU A 30 10.73 -10.60 -1.01
CA LEU A 30 9.56 -9.81 -1.36
C LEU A 30 8.77 -10.55 -2.45
N ASP A 31 7.45 -10.66 -2.27
CA ASP A 31 6.58 -11.29 -3.28
C ASP A 31 6.74 -10.60 -4.64
N GLY A 32 6.92 -11.38 -5.71
CA GLY A 32 7.08 -10.86 -7.07
C GLY A 32 5.89 -10.04 -7.54
N GLU A 33 4.67 -10.38 -7.09
CA GLU A 33 3.47 -9.59 -7.37
C GLU A 33 3.51 -8.23 -6.68
N PHE A 34 4.03 -8.19 -5.44
CA PHE A 34 4.20 -6.96 -4.66
C PHE A 34 5.27 -6.04 -5.25
N LEU A 35 6.42 -6.59 -5.65
CA LEU A 35 7.47 -5.84 -6.33
C LEU A 35 7.02 -5.29 -7.68
N THR A 36 6.25 -6.08 -8.43
CA THR A 36 5.68 -5.65 -9.72
C THR A 36 4.69 -4.50 -9.51
N ALA A 37 3.79 -4.62 -8.54
CA ALA A 37 2.82 -3.57 -8.26
C ALA A 37 3.46 -2.27 -7.76
N ILE A 38 4.50 -2.36 -6.93
CA ILE A 38 5.30 -1.18 -6.54
C ILE A 38 6.06 -0.61 -7.74
N ALA A 39 6.54 -1.44 -8.67
CA ALA A 39 7.22 -0.95 -9.87
C ALA A 39 6.24 -0.21 -10.81
N GLU A 40 4.99 -0.66 -10.90
CA GLU A 40 3.97 -0.07 -11.77
C GLU A 40 3.31 1.17 -11.17
N GLN A 41 3.01 1.17 -9.87
CA GLN A 41 2.34 2.27 -9.16
C GLN A 41 3.00 2.57 -7.80
N PRO A 42 4.28 2.99 -7.79
CA PRO A 42 5.02 3.19 -6.55
C PRO A 42 4.39 4.29 -5.69
N ASN A 43 3.89 5.36 -6.32
CA ASN A 43 3.45 6.54 -5.60
C ASN A 43 2.14 6.28 -4.85
N GLU A 44 1.21 5.57 -5.46
CA GLU A 44 -0.10 5.32 -4.90
C GLU A 44 -0.01 4.26 -3.78
N ILE A 45 0.71 3.17 -4.02
CA ILE A 45 0.91 2.12 -3.01
C ILE A 45 1.66 2.68 -1.81
N LEU A 46 2.73 3.45 -2.02
CA LEU A 46 3.48 4.05 -0.90
C LEU A 46 2.63 5.07 -0.13
N LYS A 47 1.76 5.84 -0.79
CA LYS A 47 0.90 6.83 -0.09
C LYS A 47 -0.12 6.14 0.80
N CYS A 48 -0.77 5.11 0.25
CA CYS A 48 -1.71 4.29 1.01
C CYS A 48 -0.99 3.59 2.17
N ALA A 49 0.19 3.00 1.94
CA ALA A 49 0.99 2.34 2.98
C ALA A 49 1.41 3.28 4.10
N MET A 50 1.80 4.51 3.77
CA MET A 50 2.15 5.52 4.77
C MET A 50 0.95 5.93 5.63
N TYR A 51 -0.23 6.11 5.04
CA TYR A 51 -1.44 6.36 5.82
C TYR A 51 -1.72 5.20 6.78
N LEU A 52 -1.57 3.95 6.34
CA LEU A 52 -1.73 2.77 7.18
C LEU A 52 -0.69 2.70 8.31
N PHE A 53 0.56 3.08 8.04
CA PHE A 53 1.66 3.07 9.03
C PHE A 53 1.47 4.15 10.10
N LEU A 54 0.92 5.31 9.72
CA LEU A 54 0.61 6.41 10.63
C LEU A 54 -0.72 6.21 11.38
N GLY A 55 -1.42 5.10 11.16
CA GLY A 55 -2.74 4.82 11.76
C GLY A 55 -3.88 5.64 11.15
N TYR A 56 -3.66 6.31 10.02
CA TYR A 56 -4.67 7.13 9.36
C TYR A 56 -5.54 6.31 8.41
N LEU A 57 -6.37 5.44 8.99
CA LEU A 57 -7.16 4.43 8.27
C LEU A 57 -8.18 5.00 7.29
N ASP A 58 -8.92 6.01 7.71
CA ASP A 58 -9.91 6.67 6.86
C ASP A 58 -9.22 7.34 5.67
N GLY A 59 -8.06 7.96 5.91
CA GLY A 59 -7.22 8.55 4.86
C GLY A 59 -6.69 7.50 3.88
N ALA A 60 -6.23 6.35 4.37
CA ALA A 60 -5.81 5.23 3.53
C ALA A 60 -6.96 4.70 2.65
N THR A 61 -8.15 4.56 3.23
CA THR A 61 -9.33 4.05 2.54
C THR A 61 -9.85 5.02 1.48
N GLN A 62 -10.00 6.30 1.83
CA GLN A 62 -10.42 7.35 0.89
C GLN A 62 -9.42 7.49 -0.26
N PHE A 63 -8.11 7.43 0.05
CA PHE A 63 -7.09 7.48 -0.97
C PHE A 63 -7.16 6.28 -1.91
N ALA A 64 -7.26 5.06 -1.38
CA ALA A 64 -7.37 3.85 -2.20
C ALA A 64 -8.60 3.88 -3.11
N GLN A 65 -9.76 4.33 -2.60
CA GLN A 65 -10.97 4.53 -3.40
C GLN A 65 -10.77 5.57 -4.51
N SER A 66 -10.07 6.68 -4.22
CA SER A 66 -9.78 7.71 -5.22
C SER A 66 -8.90 7.22 -6.39
N CYS A 67 -8.15 6.15 -6.16
CA CYS A 67 -7.32 5.49 -7.16
C CYS A 67 -8.02 4.31 -7.87
N GLY A 68 -9.33 4.13 -7.68
CA GLY A 68 -10.09 3.02 -8.28
C GLY A 68 -10.04 1.70 -7.50
N GLY A 69 -9.44 1.71 -6.31
CA GLY A 69 -9.45 0.59 -5.37
C GLY A 69 -10.73 0.53 -4.51
N GLY A 70 -10.67 -0.17 -3.38
CA GLY A 70 -11.79 -0.24 -2.42
C GLY A 70 -12.59 -1.55 -2.43
N GLY A 71 -12.08 -2.60 -3.07
CA GLY A 71 -12.70 -3.94 -3.06
C GLY A 71 -12.34 -4.81 -1.85
N SER A 72 -11.41 -4.37 -0.99
CA SER A 72 -10.97 -5.14 0.19
C SER A 72 -11.77 -4.74 1.42
N ASP A 73 -12.23 -5.73 2.18
CA ASP A 73 -12.80 -5.50 3.50
C ASP A 73 -11.70 -4.94 4.43
N ASN A 74 -12.00 -3.82 5.09
CA ASN A 74 -11.11 -3.14 6.04
C ASN A 74 -11.49 -3.47 7.49
N SER A 75 -12.34 -4.47 7.71
CA SER A 75 -12.94 -4.83 9.01
C SER A 75 -11.98 -5.44 10.05
N LEU A 76 -10.68 -5.60 9.75
CA LEU A 76 -9.71 -6.10 10.71
C LEU A 76 -9.20 -4.97 11.62
N PRO A 77 -8.93 -5.23 12.92
CA PRO A 77 -8.30 -4.26 13.81
C PRO A 77 -6.92 -3.91 13.23
N TRP A 78 -6.84 -2.73 12.64
CA TRP A 78 -5.62 -2.22 12.03
C TRP A 78 -4.86 -1.34 13.03
N GLY A 79 -3.54 -1.49 13.05
CA GLY A 79 -2.65 -0.88 14.03
C GLY A 79 -1.44 -1.77 14.28
N ARG A 80 -0.38 -1.20 14.87
CA ARG A 80 0.84 -1.93 15.22
C ARG A 80 0.56 -2.89 16.37
N LYS A 81 1.06 -4.13 16.27
CA LYS A 81 1.01 -5.09 17.40
C LYS A 81 2.15 -4.81 18.39
N GLU A 82 1.95 -5.09 19.67
CA GLU A 82 2.96 -4.81 20.71
C GLU A 82 4.29 -5.56 20.48
N ASP A 83 4.23 -6.76 19.89
CA ASP A 83 5.37 -7.61 19.57
C ASP A 83 5.92 -7.40 18.15
N GLU A 84 5.35 -6.46 17.38
CA GLU A 84 5.72 -6.23 15.98
C GLU A 84 6.76 -5.10 15.85
N ASN A 85 7.92 -5.46 15.29
CA ASN A 85 8.95 -4.48 14.97
C ASN A 85 8.54 -3.57 13.79
N ASP A 86 9.17 -2.40 13.69
CA ASP A 86 8.82 -1.38 12.70
C ASP A 86 8.90 -1.88 11.26
N ARG A 87 9.89 -2.74 10.97
CA ARG A 87 10.07 -3.33 9.64
C ARG A 87 8.91 -4.24 9.24
N ARG A 88 8.47 -5.13 10.13
CA ARG A 88 7.32 -6.02 9.89
C ARG A 88 6.03 -5.23 9.78
N PHE A 89 5.86 -4.21 10.61
CA PHE A 89 4.68 -3.34 10.54
C PHE A 89 4.63 -2.57 9.21
N ALA A 90 5.73 -1.96 8.79
CA ALA A 90 5.83 -1.29 7.49
C ALA A 90 5.55 -2.23 6.31
N TYR A 91 6.09 -3.45 6.36
CA TYR A 91 5.81 -4.47 5.34
C TYR A 91 4.32 -4.82 5.28
N ARG A 92 3.67 -5.02 6.43
CA ARG A 92 2.22 -5.27 6.50
C ARG A 92 1.41 -4.10 5.94
N CYS A 93 1.81 -2.86 6.22
CA CYS A 93 1.21 -1.66 5.64
C CYS A 93 1.33 -1.63 4.11
N MET A 94 2.49 -1.97 3.55
CA MET A 94 2.66 -2.00 2.10
C MET A 94 1.84 -3.10 1.43
N MET A 95 1.78 -4.31 2.03
CA MET A 95 0.97 -5.41 1.50
C MET A 95 -0.53 -5.10 1.54
N GLN A 96 -1.00 -4.48 2.63
CA GLN A 96 -2.40 -4.07 2.72
C GLN A 96 -2.72 -2.93 1.76
N ALA A 97 -1.85 -1.94 1.64
CA ALA A 97 -1.99 -0.88 0.65
C ALA A 97 -2.12 -1.48 -0.76
N HIS A 98 -1.22 -2.39 -1.13
CA HIS A 98 -1.31 -3.08 -2.41
C HIS A 98 -2.67 -3.77 -2.61
N ARG A 99 -3.22 -4.45 -1.60
CA ARG A 99 -4.55 -5.06 -1.65
C ARG A 99 -5.68 -4.04 -1.76
N MET A 100 -5.63 -2.95 -1.00
CA MET A 100 -6.62 -1.88 -1.04
C MET A 100 -6.66 -1.16 -2.39
N MET A 101 -5.49 -1.07 -3.04
CA MET A 101 -5.27 -0.46 -4.34
C MET A 101 -5.65 -1.38 -5.52
N LYS A 102 -5.87 -2.68 -5.30
CA LYS A 102 -6.38 -3.56 -6.36
C LYS A 102 -7.77 -3.07 -6.78
N PRO A 103 -8.04 -2.94 -8.10
CA PRO A 103 -9.35 -2.56 -8.59
C PRO A 103 -10.43 -3.45 -8.00
N SER A 104 -11.52 -2.84 -7.52
CA SER A 104 -12.73 -3.61 -7.26
C SER A 104 -13.16 -4.20 -8.59
N HIS A 105 -13.05 -5.53 -8.77
CA HIS A 105 -13.75 -6.16 -9.88
C HIS A 105 -15.20 -5.71 -9.79
N PRO A 106 -15.81 -5.14 -10.84
CA PRO A 106 -17.25 -5.01 -10.85
C PRO A 106 -17.75 -6.44 -10.60
N LYS A 107 -18.59 -6.62 -9.56
CA LYS A 107 -19.39 -7.85 -9.45
C LYS A 107 -19.96 -8.03 -10.85
N ARG A 108 -19.51 -9.04 -11.60
CA ARG A 108 -20.19 -9.44 -12.84
C ARG A 108 -21.62 -9.62 -12.39
N GLY A 109 -22.48 -8.71 -12.80
CA GLY A 109 -23.90 -8.81 -12.55
C GLY A 109 -24.28 -10.21 -13.01
N LEU A 110 -24.72 -11.02 -12.06
CA LEU A 110 -25.41 -12.26 -12.33
C LEU A 110 -26.45 -11.95 -13.39
N GLY A 111 -26.43 -12.70 -14.49
CA GLY A 111 -27.47 -12.64 -15.50
C GLY A 111 -28.83 -12.86 -14.87
N GLY A 112 -29.86 -12.23 -15.44
CA GLY A 112 -31.22 -12.44 -14.97
C GLY A 112 -32.24 -11.52 -15.61
N ARG A 113 -32.61 -11.86 -16.86
CA ARG A 113 -33.81 -11.48 -17.62
C ARG A 113 -33.85 -10.09 -18.26
#